data_AF-A0A507E2L7-F1
#
_entry.id   AF-A0A507E2L7-F1
#
_cell.length_a   1.000
_cell.length_b   1.000
_cell.length_c   1.000
_cell.angle_alpha   90.00
_cell.angle_beta   90.00
_cell.angle_gamma   90.00
#
_symmetry.space_group_name_H-M   'P 1'
#
loop_
_entity.id
_entity.type
_entity.pdbx_description
1 polymer ?
#
loop_
_entity_poly.entity_id
_entity_poly.type
_entity_poly.pdbx_seq_one_letter_code
_entity_poly.pdbx_strand_id
1 'polypeptide(L)'
;MQPPNDQDFIANFLLEVQQETENASAELQMHPTYSPAAIQAEYQTAPYTLPTTQLYTHTLDVSSARDPFWEATFPDWTAAALHSVPHQPFSIPQTLQLVPPFTPPTPFAPSVPLQRQEPKQKQLTPPPVPCPSRKKEARRKKTVEQPGICMACGNTLALFNIRGDTTLLDSGLVIEILCPKCSRANASHGGPAMNRSLYPSIGDAGVGRVRTRADDDVELEITVEAVCFNCKGKYGFCGSCGGGGKYRTGKYRPIELFPKNRKTCLLSHVRVGNARLHYQVYTGADLPLGQLELLSEVYHDAFLALYATPKVIQEVPAFATFVGLNNFLRAAWSDALVDILRPATPTSTSIWYCAAGWIINPPRKKGKSTRHVLFDSQDTSSEDSGLNSPPLDSGTFGTDPQKYKIWAGNVSQSPQPQPQSDPTERCYVGVCASEHQLPTHSIYLAQVGVMQSVQSQGIAQQLILRTLNRIQRESFTPIRYVWLLTRRINLPMQRFSEKCGFMLKDLFERTYPECTDDVRWFVREGYDMNEYITYVAKVDQVQSRARGRQPLDGDE
;
A
#
# COMPACT_ATOMS: atom_id res chain seq x y z
N MET A 1 -16.39 -8.87 -44.18
CA MET A 1 -15.74 -9.53 -43.03
C MET A 1 -16.53 -9.14 -41.80
N GLN A 2 -17.23 -10.08 -41.16
CA GLN A 2 -17.86 -9.81 -39.87
C GLN A 2 -16.76 -9.68 -38.81
N PRO A 3 -16.85 -8.73 -37.87
CA PRO A 3 -15.95 -8.71 -36.72
C PRO A 3 -16.09 -10.04 -35.95
N PRO A 4 -14.98 -10.58 -35.40
CA PRO A 4 -15.04 -11.77 -34.58
C PRO A 4 -16.04 -11.58 -33.43
N ASN A 5 -16.76 -12.63 -33.08
CA ASN A 5 -17.74 -12.63 -32.00
C ASN A 5 -17.01 -12.36 -30.67
N ASP A 6 -17.42 -11.31 -29.94
CA ASP A 6 -16.79 -10.91 -28.67
C ASP A 6 -16.73 -12.07 -27.64
N GLN A 7 -17.65 -13.04 -27.73
CA GLN A 7 -17.63 -14.24 -26.89
C GLN A 7 -16.44 -15.17 -27.15
N ASP A 8 -16.07 -15.39 -28.42
CA ASP A 8 -14.94 -16.25 -28.77
C ASP A 8 -13.62 -15.60 -28.34
N PHE A 9 -13.55 -14.27 -28.39
CA PHE A 9 -12.41 -13.52 -27.87
C PHE A 9 -12.26 -13.68 -26.36
N ILE A 10 -13.35 -13.50 -25.60
CA ILE A 10 -13.32 -13.67 -24.13
C ILE A 10 -12.91 -15.10 -23.77
N ALA A 11 -13.44 -16.11 -24.46
CA ALA A 11 -13.08 -17.51 -24.21
C ALA A 11 -11.58 -17.76 -24.46
N ASN A 12 -11.01 -17.27 -25.56
CA ASN A 12 -9.58 -17.40 -25.86
C ASN A 12 -8.71 -16.64 -24.86
N PHE A 13 -9.12 -15.44 -24.47
CA PHE A 13 -8.41 -14.64 -23.46
C PHE A 13 -8.38 -15.35 -22.09
N LEU A 14 -9.51 -15.91 -21.66
CA LEU A 14 -9.57 -16.69 -20.41
C LEU A 14 -8.65 -17.92 -20.47
N LEU A 15 -8.54 -18.57 -21.63
CA LEU A 15 -7.64 -19.70 -21.85
C LEU A 15 -6.16 -19.28 -21.75
N GLU A 16 -5.78 -18.14 -22.34
CA GLU A 16 -4.43 -17.58 -22.21
C GLU A 16 -4.09 -17.24 -20.75
N VAL A 17 -5.01 -16.59 -20.03
CA VAL A 17 -4.85 -16.25 -18.61
C VAL A 17 -4.68 -17.51 -17.75
N GLN A 18 -5.44 -18.57 -18.02
CA GLN A 18 -5.28 -19.84 -17.33
C GLN A 18 -3.91 -20.46 -17.61
N GLN A 19 -3.47 -20.51 -18.87
CA GLN A 19 -2.18 -21.06 -19.26
C GLN A 19 -1.01 -20.29 -18.61
N GLU A 20 -1.07 -18.95 -18.54
CA GLU A 20 -0.05 -18.15 -17.85
C GLU A 20 0.01 -18.46 -16.34
N THR A 21 -1.14 -18.72 -15.73
CA THR A 21 -1.22 -19.07 -14.29
C THR A 21 -0.61 -20.44 -14.01
N GLU A 22 -0.86 -21.41 -14.87
CA GLU A 22 -0.26 -22.75 -14.81
C GLU A 22 1.27 -22.69 -15.02
N ASN A 23 1.73 -21.92 -16.01
CA ASN A 23 3.15 -21.71 -16.27
C ASN A 23 3.87 -21.04 -15.08
N ALA A 24 3.27 -20.00 -14.49
CA ALA A 24 3.83 -19.33 -13.32
C ALA A 24 3.92 -20.25 -12.10
N SER A 25 2.92 -21.12 -11.92
CA SER A 25 2.90 -22.13 -10.84
C SER A 25 3.98 -23.20 -11.06
N ALA A 26 4.20 -23.64 -12.31
CA ALA A 26 5.26 -24.58 -12.67
C ALA A 26 6.66 -23.98 -12.45
N GLU A 27 6.90 -22.71 -12.81
CA GLU A 27 8.16 -22.01 -12.53
C GLU A 27 8.46 -21.92 -11.02
N LEU A 28 7.44 -21.69 -10.20
CA LEU A 28 7.56 -21.67 -8.74
C LEU A 28 7.97 -23.04 -8.16
N GLN A 29 7.52 -24.14 -8.76
CA GLN A 29 7.88 -25.50 -8.34
C GLN A 29 9.29 -25.91 -8.83
N MET A 30 9.76 -25.32 -9.93
CA MET A 30 11.03 -25.66 -10.55
C MET A 30 12.26 -24.89 -10.03
N HIS A 31 12.07 -23.84 -9.23
CA HIS A 31 13.20 -23.16 -8.59
C HIS A 31 13.63 -23.93 -7.32
N PRO A 32 14.78 -24.62 -7.31
CA PRO A 32 15.35 -25.13 -6.07
C PRO A 32 15.61 -23.94 -5.14
N THR A 33 15.25 -24.09 -3.87
CA THR A 33 15.55 -23.14 -2.80
C THR A 33 16.96 -22.59 -2.99
N TYR A 34 17.07 -21.26 -3.12
CA TYR A 34 18.35 -20.56 -3.20
C TYR A 34 19.17 -20.93 -1.96
N SER A 35 20.10 -21.88 -2.13
CA SER A 35 21.06 -22.23 -1.09
C SER A 35 21.91 -20.98 -0.79
N PRO A 36 22.07 -20.59 0.49
CA PRO A 36 22.95 -19.50 0.89
C PRO A 36 24.39 -19.62 0.33
N ALA A 37 24.82 -20.83 -0.04
CA ALA A 37 26.13 -21.09 -0.65
C ALA A 37 26.28 -20.51 -2.07
N ALA A 38 25.20 -20.45 -2.87
CA ALA A 38 25.26 -19.92 -4.23
C ALA A 38 25.48 -18.40 -4.26
N ILE A 39 24.91 -17.67 -3.28
CA ILE A 39 25.10 -16.23 -3.10
C ILE A 39 26.52 -15.93 -2.58
N GLN A 40 27.14 -16.83 -1.82
CA GLN A 40 28.54 -16.67 -1.40
C GLN A 40 29.54 -16.89 -2.54
N ALA A 41 29.26 -17.78 -3.48
CA ALA A 41 30.17 -18.07 -4.60
C ALA A 41 30.29 -16.90 -5.60
N GLU A 42 29.22 -16.14 -5.81
CA GLU A 42 29.21 -15.01 -6.75
C GLU A 42 29.94 -13.76 -6.20
N TYR A 43 30.15 -13.68 -4.88
CA TYR A 43 30.87 -12.59 -4.21
C TYR A 43 32.36 -12.87 -3.93
N GLN A 44 32.87 -14.05 -4.29
CA GLN A 44 34.26 -14.47 -3.99
C GLN A 44 35.32 -14.05 -5.04
N THR A 45 34.97 -13.27 -6.07
CA THR A 45 35.94 -12.84 -7.10
C THR A 45 36.78 -11.61 -6.73
N ALA A 46 36.74 -11.15 -5.47
CA ALA A 46 37.65 -10.10 -4.96
C ALA A 46 38.71 -10.71 -4.02
N PRO A 47 40.00 -10.35 -4.14
CA PRO A 47 41.06 -11.02 -3.40
C PRO A 47 41.06 -10.55 -1.94
N TYR A 48 40.64 -11.42 -1.02
CA TYR A 48 40.90 -11.26 0.41
C TYR A 48 41.27 -12.60 1.03
N THR A 49 42.49 -12.67 1.56
CA THR A 49 43.00 -13.77 2.36
C THR A 49 42.46 -13.66 3.79
N LEU A 50 41.78 -14.72 4.26
CA LEU A 50 41.44 -14.93 5.67
C LEU A 50 42.36 -15.99 6.27
N PRO A 51 42.73 -15.89 7.56
CA PRO A 51 43.58 -16.87 8.22
C PRO A 51 42.78 -18.09 8.67
N THR A 52 43.37 -19.25 8.44
CA THR A 52 42.91 -20.59 8.79
C THR A 52 42.64 -20.73 10.29
N THR A 53 41.45 -21.19 10.68
CA THR A 53 41.18 -21.71 12.03
C THR A 53 40.71 -23.16 11.92
N GLN A 54 41.36 -24.03 12.71
CA GLN A 54 41.19 -25.48 12.66
C GLN A 54 39.77 -25.90 13.10
N LEU A 55 39.15 -26.77 12.31
CA LEU A 55 37.90 -27.45 12.61
C LEU A 55 38.20 -28.81 13.24
N TYR A 56 37.74 -29.00 14.48
CA TYR A 56 37.59 -30.32 15.10
C TYR A 56 36.46 -31.08 14.37
N THR A 57 36.79 -32.22 13.79
CA THR A 57 35.83 -33.17 13.22
C THR A 57 35.32 -34.10 14.30
N HIS A 58 34.03 -34.03 14.62
CA HIS A 58 33.29 -35.17 15.18
C HIS A 58 32.46 -35.77 14.05
N THR A 59 32.83 -36.97 13.63
CA THR A 59 32.06 -37.85 12.76
C THR A 59 30.89 -38.42 13.57
N LEU A 60 29.66 -38.10 13.15
CA LEU A 60 28.47 -38.89 13.48
C LEU A 60 27.88 -39.41 12.18
N ASP A 61 27.89 -40.73 12.09
CA ASP A 61 27.29 -41.56 11.06
C ASP A 61 25.76 -41.51 11.21
N VAL A 62 25.07 -41.10 10.15
CA VAL A 62 23.61 -41.20 10.03
C VAL A 62 23.29 -41.82 8.68
N SER A 63 23.41 -43.13 8.63
CA SER A 63 22.68 -43.96 7.69
C SER A 63 21.40 -44.47 8.37
N SER A 64 20.29 -44.42 7.63
CA SER A 64 18.97 -44.98 7.95
C SER A 64 18.10 -44.29 9.02
N ALA A 65 17.24 -43.38 8.55
CA ALA A 65 15.87 -43.23 9.05
C ALA A 65 15.03 -42.52 7.98
N ARG A 66 14.38 -43.32 7.12
CA ARG A 66 13.22 -42.87 6.34
C ARG A 66 12.06 -42.84 7.32
N ASP A 67 11.46 -41.66 7.50
CA ASP A 67 10.24 -41.48 8.27
C ASP A 67 9.04 -41.41 7.28
N PRO A 68 8.12 -42.40 7.28
CA PRO A 68 6.93 -42.40 6.44
C PRO A 68 5.73 -41.97 7.30
N PHE A 69 5.35 -40.69 7.24
CA PHE A 69 4.17 -40.24 7.98
C PHE A 69 3.24 -39.29 7.19
N TRP A 70 3.47 -39.05 5.90
CA TRP A 70 2.67 -38.05 5.15
C TRP A 70 1.86 -38.57 3.96
N GLU A 71 1.60 -39.87 3.85
CA GLU A 71 0.96 -40.45 2.64
C GLU A 71 -0.34 -41.22 2.89
N ALA A 72 -1.05 -41.00 4.00
CA ALA A 72 -2.28 -41.75 4.27
C ALA A 72 -3.40 -40.93 4.91
N THR A 73 -3.94 -39.90 4.24
CA THR A 73 -5.31 -39.44 4.55
C THR A 73 -6.01 -38.64 3.45
N PHE A 74 -6.23 -39.19 2.24
CA PHE A 74 -7.34 -38.75 1.38
C PHE A 74 -7.79 -39.90 0.46
N PRO A 75 -8.99 -40.48 0.62
CA PRO A 75 -9.63 -41.24 -0.44
C PRO A 75 -10.54 -40.34 -1.30
N ASP A 76 -10.43 -40.51 -2.62
CA ASP A 76 -11.37 -40.07 -3.65
C ASP A 76 -12.82 -40.40 -3.30
N TRP A 77 -13.67 -39.38 -3.14
CA TRP A 77 -15.13 -39.56 -3.06
C TRP A 77 -15.82 -38.90 -4.25
N THR A 78 -15.87 -39.63 -5.36
CA THR A 78 -16.94 -39.50 -6.34
C THR A 78 -18.02 -40.56 -6.08
N ALA A 79 -19.25 -40.08 -5.89
CA ALA A 79 -20.52 -40.79 -6.02
C ALA A 79 -20.91 -41.87 -4.98
N ALA A 80 -22.10 -41.64 -4.42
CA ALA A 80 -23.10 -42.60 -3.95
C ALA A 80 -23.31 -42.80 -2.43
N ALA A 81 -24.62 -42.80 -2.11
CA ALA A 81 -25.31 -43.47 -1.02
C ALA A 81 -25.52 -42.73 0.31
N LEU A 82 -26.74 -42.20 0.43
CA LEU A 82 -27.64 -42.35 1.59
C LEU A 82 -27.30 -43.57 2.47
N HIS A 83 -27.07 -43.35 3.77
CA HIS A 83 -27.85 -43.95 4.87
C HIS A 83 -27.32 -43.46 6.23
N SER A 84 -28.29 -43.28 7.13
CA SER A 84 -28.23 -42.89 8.54
C SER A 84 -27.20 -43.61 9.41
N VAL A 85 -26.50 -42.88 10.29
CA VAL A 85 -25.74 -43.40 11.44
C VAL A 85 -25.98 -42.48 12.67
N PRO A 86 -26.12 -43.03 13.90
CA PRO A 86 -26.77 -42.37 15.04
C PRO A 86 -25.81 -41.57 15.94
N HIS A 87 -26.38 -40.61 16.65
CA HIS A 87 -25.70 -39.78 17.65
C HIS A 87 -25.26 -40.59 18.89
N GLN A 88 -23.99 -40.44 19.27
CA GLN A 88 -23.47 -40.74 20.62
C GLN A 88 -23.04 -39.42 21.29
N PRO A 89 -23.36 -39.19 22.58
CA PRO A 89 -23.07 -37.93 23.25
C PRO A 89 -21.64 -37.91 23.79
N PHE A 90 -20.93 -36.81 23.53
CA PHE A 90 -19.62 -36.52 24.08
C PHE A 90 -19.76 -35.81 25.44
N SER A 91 -19.13 -36.37 26.48
CA SER A 91 -19.05 -35.78 27.81
C SER A 91 -17.84 -34.83 27.91
N ILE A 92 -18.08 -33.60 28.38
CA ILE A 92 -17.05 -32.57 28.61
C ILE A 92 -16.62 -32.61 30.08
N PRO A 93 -15.30 -32.59 30.41
CA PRO A 93 -14.87 -32.48 31.80
C PRO A 93 -14.99 -31.04 32.32
N GLN A 94 -15.61 -30.91 33.49
CA GLN A 94 -15.79 -29.68 34.25
C GLN A 94 -14.51 -29.29 35.00
N THR A 95 -13.89 -28.17 34.63
CA THR A 95 -13.17 -27.32 35.59
C THR A 95 -13.17 -25.86 35.15
N LEU A 96 -14.11 -25.05 35.65
CA LEU A 96 -14.04 -23.59 35.58
C LEU A 96 -14.16 -23.02 36.99
N GLN A 97 -13.08 -22.36 37.41
CA GLN A 97 -13.03 -21.56 38.63
C GLN A 97 -13.89 -20.30 38.48
N LEU A 98 -14.64 -20.02 39.54
CA LEU A 98 -15.60 -18.94 39.69
C LEU A 98 -14.93 -17.55 39.59
N VAL A 99 -15.37 -16.75 38.63
CA VAL A 99 -15.20 -15.29 38.62
C VAL A 99 -16.39 -14.67 39.35
N PRO A 100 -16.21 -13.69 40.25
CA PRO A 100 -17.32 -13.10 41.01
C PRO A 100 -18.26 -12.27 40.11
N PRO A 101 -19.54 -12.13 40.49
CA PRO A 101 -20.56 -11.49 39.66
C PRO A 101 -20.35 -9.98 39.53
N PHE A 102 -20.56 -9.50 38.30
CA PHE A 102 -20.66 -8.08 37.95
C PHE A 102 -21.81 -7.42 38.74
N THR A 103 -21.50 -6.33 39.44
CA THR A 103 -22.48 -5.43 40.02
C THR A 103 -23.14 -4.57 38.93
N PRO A 104 -24.47 -4.39 38.97
CA PRO A 104 -25.17 -3.55 37.99
C PRO A 104 -24.84 -2.05 38.21
N PRO A 105 -24.81 -1.24 37.13
CA PRO A 105 -24.55 0.19 37.24
C PRO A 105 -25.69 0.90 37.97
N THR A 106 -25.30 1.78 38.88
CA THR A 106 -26.14 2.65 39.69
C THR A 106 -26.98 3.57 38.79
N PRO A 107 -28.28 3.81 39.08
CA PRO A 107 -29.11 4.69 38.29
C PRO A 107 -28.60 6.14 38.33
N PHE A 108 -28.67 6.78 37.16
CA PHE A 108 -28.28 8.16 36.90
C PHE A 108 -28.91 9.13 37.91
N ALA A 109 -28.05 9.94 38.53
CA ALA A 109 -28.47 11.09 39.33
C ALA A 109 -29.19 12.12 38.43
N PRO A 110 -30.25 12.79 38.93
CA PRO A 110 -30.98 13.80 38.17
C PRO A 110 -30.08 14.99 37.85
N SER A 111 -30.16 15.43 36.60
CA SER A 111 -29.40 16.52 36.01
C SER A 111 -29.66 17.82 36.76
N VAL A 112 -28.60 18.44 37.27
CA VAL A 112 -28.62 19.80 37.80
C VAL A 112 -28.97 20.77 36.66
N PRO A 113 -29.96 21.66 36.82
CA PRO A 113 -30.31 22.63 35.77
C PRO A 113 -29.13 23.57 35.51
N LEU A 114 -28.74 23.68 34.23
CA LEU A 114 -27.73 24.61 33.75
C LEU A 114 -28.15 26.04 34.09
N GLN A 115 -27.52 26.64 35.10
CA GLN A 115 -27.58 28.08 35.33
C GLN A 115 -26.92 28.78 34.15
N ARG A 116 -27.74 29.52 33.40
CA ARG A 116 -27.33 30.46 32.35
C ARG A 116 -26.42 31.52 32.97
N GLN A 117 -25.11 31.33 32.86
CA GLN A 117 -24.15 32.35 33.27
C GLN A 117 -24.31 33.56 32.34
N GLU A 118 -24.57 34.71 32.94
CA GLU A 118 -24.53 36.00 32.26
C GLU A 118 -23.14 36.25 31.64
N PRO A 119 -23.06 36.89 30.46
CA PRO A 119 -21.80 37.16 29.81
C PRO A 119 -20.96 38.11 30.68
N LYS A 120 -19.91 37.57 31.30
CA LYS A 120 -18.86 38.37 31.94
C LYS A 120 -18.29 39.35 30.90
N GLN A 121 -18.51 40.64 31.13
CA GLN A 121 -17.86 41.73 30.42
C GLN A 121 -16.35 41.46 30.39
N LYS A 122 -15.82 41.22 29.18
CA LYS A 122 -14.37 41.19 28.93
C LYS A 122 -13.81 42.56 29.29
N GLN A 123 -13.09 42.64 30.41
CA GLN A 123 -12.18 43.75 30.67
C GLN A 123 -11.19 43.84 29.50
N LEU A 124 -11.19 44.99 28.83
CA LEU A 124 -10.25 45.34 27.77
C LEU A 124 -8.84 45.40 28.38
N THR A 125 -8.06 44.34 28.20
CA THR A 125 -6.61 44.43 28.30
C THR A 125 -6.07 45.22 27.10
N PRO A 126 -5.08 46.11 27.31
CA PRO A 126 -4.47 46.88 26.23
C PRO A 126 -3.88 45.94 25.17
N PRO A 127 -3.93 46.32 23.88
CA PRO A 127 -3.41 45.49 22.80
C PRO A 127 -1.93 45.18 23.05
N PRO A 128 -1.50 43.91 22.99
CA PRO A 128 -0.09 43.58 23.14
C PRO A 128 0.70 44.28 22.05
N VAL A 129 1.74 45.01 22.48
CA VAL A 129 2.69 45.68 21.58
C VAL A 129 3.18 44.67 20.54
N PRO A 130 3.10 44.97 19.23
CA PRO A 130 3.55 44.05 18.20
C PRO A 130 5.05 43.80 18.36
N CYS A 131 5.40 42.66 18.97
CA CYS A 131 6.76 42.16 18.98
C CYS A 131 7.22 42.03 17.52
N PRO A 132 8.40 42.59 17.15
CA PRO A 132 8.91 42.49 15.79
C PRO A 132 8.98 41.01 15.43
N SER A 133 8.19 40.60 14.44
CA SER A 133 8.14 39.22 13.98
C SER A 133 9.54 38.88 13.46
N ARG A 134 10.38 38.28 14.30
CA ARG A 134 11.63 37.69 13.86
C ARG A 134 11.25 36.66 12.81
N LYS A 135 11.50 37.00 11.54
CA LYS A 135 11.38 36.05 10.43
C LYS A 135 12.26 34.88 10.82
N LYS A 136 11.62 33.80 11.28
CA LYS A 136 12.30 32.59 11.72
C LYS A 136 12.97 32.05 10.47
N GLU A 137 14.26 32.35 10.33
CA GLU A 137 15.05 31.92 9.18
C GLU A 137 14.88 30.41 9.08
N ALA A 138 14.34 29.97 7.95
CA ALA A 138 13.95 28.59 7.79
C ALA A 138 15.22 27.74 7.78
N ARG A 139 15.56 27.18 8.95
CA ARG A 139 16.65 26.23 9.14
C ARG A 139 16.64 25.21 8.01
N ARG A 140 17.67 25.25 7.16
CA ARG A 140 17.80 24.35 6.01
C ARG A 140 18.17 22.99 6.55
N LYS A 141 17.28 22.01 6.38
CA LYS A 141 17.58 20.61 6.73
C LYS A 141 18.26 19.91 5.56
N LYS A 142 19.28 19.11 5.85
CA LYS A 142 20.03 18.29 4.89
C LYS A 142 19.95 16.82 5.30
N THR A 143 20.23 15.93 4.36
CA THR A 143 20.41 14.50 4.64
C THR A 143 21.81 14.10 4.19
N VAL A 144 22.56 13.43 5.07
CA VAL A 144 23.90 12.93 4.81
C VAL A 144 23.89 11.42 4.98
N GLU A 145 24.51 10.73 4.02
CA GLU A 145 24.76 9.29 4.08
C GLU A 145 26.15 9.07 4.66
N GLN A 146 26.26 8.37 5.78
CA GLN A 146 27.54 8.06 6.43
C GLN A 146 27.67 6.55 6.65
N PRO A 147 28.81 5.92 6.29
CA PRO A 147 29.03 4.53 6.61
C PRO A 147 29.13 4.33 8.13
N GLY A 148 28.42 3.33 8.62
CA GLY A 148 28.43 2.89 10.00
C GLY A 148 29.45 1.79 10.21
N ILE A 149 30.55 2.11 10.87
CA ILE A 149 31.65 1.18 11.11
C ILE A 149 31.66 0.78 12.59
N CYS A 150 31.78 -0.51 12.86
CA CYS A 150 31.91 -1.04 14.22
C CYS A 150 33.18 -0.47 14.86
N MET A 151 33.06 0.21 15.99
CA MET A 151 34.22 0.82 16.67
C MET A 151 35.23 -0.20 17.17
N ALA A 152 34.80 -1.43 17.50
CA ALA A 152 35.67 -2.45 18.05
C ALA A 152 36.41 -3.27 16.99
N CYS A 153 35.74 -3.62 15.89
CA CYS A 153 36.32 -4.53 14.88
C CYS A 153 36.52 -3.89 13.49
N GLY A 154 36.11 -2.63 13.28
CA GLY A 154 36.26 -1.95 11.99
C GLY A 154 35.34 -2.43 10.87
N ASN A 155 34.44 -3.39 11.14
CA ASN A 155 33.51 -3.88 10.11
C ASN A 155 32.43 -2.85 9.79
N THR A 156 32.15 -2.64 8.51
CA THR A 156 31.02 -1.82 8.07
C THR A 156 29.72 -2.58 8.32
N LEU A 157 28.78 -1.98 9.06
CA LEU A 157 27.52 -2.61 9.49
C LEU A 157 26.33 -2.10 8.67
N ALA A 158 26.27 -0.79 8.46
CA ALA A 158 25.11 -0.11 7.89
C ALA A 158 25.51 1.18 7.17
N LEU A 159 24.58 1.72 6.39
CA LEU A 159 24.59 3.09 5.94
C LEU A 159 23.63 3.89 6.82
N PHE A 160 24.11 4.97 7.43
CA PHE A 160 23.29 5.87 8.21
C PHE A 160 22.81 7.03 7.34
N ASN A 161 21.49 7.16 7.23
CA ASN A 161 20.83 8.32 6.68
C ASN A 161 20.54 9.30 7.82
N ILE A 162 21.42 10.29 7.99
CA ILE A 162 21.30 11.30 9.04
C ILE A 162 20.59 12.51 8.48
N ARG A 163 19.52 12.96 9.14
CA ARG A 163 18.73 14.13 8.77
C ARG A 163 18.78 15.15 9.89
N GLY A 164 19.14 16.38 9.58
CA GLY A 164 19.36 17.42 10.59
C GLY A 164 19.49 18.79 9.99
N ASP A 165 19.73 19.79 10.85
CA ASP A 165 20.16 21.12 10.42
C ASP A 165 21.49 21.03 9.65
N THR A 166 21.64 21.81 8.59
CA THR A 166 22.86 21.81 7.77
C THR A 166 24.08 22.20 8.60
N THR A 167 23.99 23.18 9.50
CA THR A 167 25.13 23.60 10.33
C THR A 167 25.57 22.48 11.28
N LEU A 168 24.61 21.74 11.81
CA LEU A 168 24.86 20.62 12.71
C LEU A 168 25.42 19.38 12.00
N LEU A 169 24.99 19.14 10.76
CA LEU A 169 25.55 18.06 9.95
C LEU A 169 26.97 18.39 9.49
N ASP A 170 27.24 19.66 9.21
CA ASP A 170 28.55 20.12 8.74
C ASP A 170 29.55 20.30 9.92
N SER A 171 29.10 20.37 11.18
CA SER A 171 29.98 20.42 12.37
C SER A 171 30.69 19.10 12.70
N GLY A 172 30.43 18.03 11.93
CA GLY A 172 31.05 16.73 12.10
C GLY A 172 30.35 15.88 13.16
N LEU A 173 29.50 14.97 12.71
CA LEU A 173 28.87 13.95 13.56
C LEU A 173 29.75 12.72 13.68
N VAL A 174 29.82 12.18 14.89
CA VAL A 174 30.46 10.89 15.18
C VAL A 174 29.35 9.90 15.50
N ILE A 175 29.30 8.82 14.71
CA ILE A 175 28.38 7.71 14.94
C ILE A 175 29.17 6.58 15.57
N GLU A 176 28.88 6.31 16.82
CA GLU A 176 29.49 5.23 17.58
C GLU A 176 28.58 4.02 17.55
N ILE A 177 28.98 2.95 16.86
CA ILE A 177 28.19 1.72 16.79
C ILE A 177 29.05 0.48 17.07
N LEU A 178 28.45 -0.50 17.73
CA LEU A 178 29.02 -1.82 17.94
C LEU A 178 28.18 -2.87 17.21
N CYS A 179 28.87 -3.77 16.51
CA CYS A 179 28.21 -4.90 15.87
C CYS A 179 27.63 -5.86 16.91
N PRO A 180 26.66 -6.72 16.56
CA PRO A 180 26.08 -7.68 17.50
C PRO A 180 27.10 -8.57 18.20
N LYS A 181 28.21 -8.92 17.54
CA LYS A 181 29.30 -9.72 18.14
C LYS A 181 30.08 -8.92 19.18
N CYS A 182 30.55 -7.72 18.82
CA CYS A 182 31.30 -6.84 19.73
C CYS A 182 30.45 -6.30 20.88
N SER A 183 29.16 -6.07 20.66
CA SER A 183 28.22 -5.64 21.71
C SER A 183 28.05 -6.71 22.79
N ARG A 184 27.97 -7.99 22.42
CA ARG A 184 27.92 -9.10 23.39
C ARG A 184 29.23 -9.24 24.16
N ALA A 185 30.38 -9.09 23.49
CA ALA A 185 31.68 -9.13 24.14
C ALA A 185 31.90 -7.97 25.13
N ASN A 186 31.37 -6.78 24.83
CA ASN A 186 31.45 -5.64 25.76
C ASN A 186 30.48 -5.75 26.94
N ALA A 187 29.31 -6.39 26.76
CA ALA A 187 28.34 -6.58 27.83
C ALA A 187 28.91 -7.40 29.01
N SER A 188 29.83 -8.34 28.73
CA SER A 188 30.50 -9.14 29.77
C SER A 188 31.52 -8.35 30.60
N HIS A 189 31.93 -7.15 30.17
CA HIS A 189 32.97 -6.36 30.85
C HIS A 189 32.44 -5.20 31.71
N GLY A 190 31.13 -5.13 31.96
CA GLY A 190 30.54 -4.09 32.83
C GLY A 190 30.67 -2.67 32.29
N GLY A 191 30.89 -2.51 30.98
CA GLY A 191 30.95 -1.20 30.34
C GLY A 191 29.62 -0.43 30.47
N PRO A 192 29.65 0.91 30.39
CA PRO A 192 28.45 1.72 30.46
C PRO A 192 27.46 1.25 29.39
N ALA A 193 26.24 0.92 29.81
CA ALA A 193 25.20 0.46 28.91
C ALA A 193 24.95 1.55 27.86
N MET A 194 25.34 1.30 26.61
CA MET A 194 24.89 2.14 25.50
C MET A 194 23.38 2.00 25.43
N ASN A 195 22.66 3.09 25.73
CA ASN A 195 21.22 3.13 25.59
C ASN A 195 20.83 2.68 24.17
N ARG A 196 20.00 1.63 24.08
CA ARG A 196 19.36 1.19 22.83
C ARG A 196 18.44 2.31 22.33
N SER A 197 18.98 3.28 21.61
CA SER A 197 18.16 4.29 20.94
C SER A 197 18.74 4.63 19.58
N LEU A 198 18.84 3.62 18.72
CA LEU A 198 18.80 3.82 17.29
C LEU A 198 17.40 3.41 16.83
N TYR A 199 16.65 4.42 16.38
CA TYR A 199 15.32 4.41 15.78
C TYR A 199 15.17 3.38 14.64
N PRO A 200 13.94 3.03 14.20
CA PRO A 200 13.65 1.76 13.51
C PRO A 200 14.63 1.47 12.37
N SER A 201 15.48 0.47 12.58
CA SER A 201 16.45 -0.01 11.59
C SER A 201 15.80 -1.05 10.69
N ILE A 202 16.14 -1.02 9.40
CA ILE A 202 15.87 -2.15 8.51
C ILE A 202 17.04 -3.13 8.71
N GLY A 203 16.80 -4.19 9.49
CA GLY A 203 17.76 -5.25 9.81
C GLY A 203 18.54 -5.09 11.12
N ASP A 204 19.41 -6.06 11.40
CA ASP A 204 20.25 -6.15 12.61
C ASP A 204 21.49 -5.24 12.55
N ALA A 205 21.29 -3.93 12.63
CA ALA A 205 22.38 -2.96 12.50
C ALA A 205 23.34 -2.88 13.70
N GLY A 206 22.99 -3.48 14.86
CA GLY A 206 23.79 -3.39 16.11
C GLY A 206 23.23 -2.38 17.12
N VAL A 207 24.02 -2.04 18.14
CA VAL A 207 23.67 -1.05 19.19
C VAL A 207 24.65 0.11 19.11
N GLY A 208 24.16 1.36 19.15
CA GLY A 208 25.02 2.54 19.03
C GLY A 208 24.35 3.84 19.49
N ARG A 209 25.13 4.93 19.46
CA ARG A 209 24.74 6.31 19.80
C ARG A 209 25.33 7.30 18.77
N VAL A 210 24.66 8.43 18.55
CA VAL A 210 25.17 9.53 17.73
C VAL A 210 25.51 10.71 18.63
N ARG A 211 26.69 11.32 18.44
CA ARG A 211 27.15 12.50 19.17
C ARG A 211 27.78 13.53 18.22
N THR A 212 27.82 14.79 18.65
CA THR A 212 28.64 15.85 18.04
C THR A 212 30.07 15.79 18.57
N ARG A 213 31.05 16.25 17.79
CA ARG A 213 32.44 16.38 18.28
C ARG A 213 32.63 17.42 19.38
N ALA A 214 31.73 18.39 19.48
CA ALA A 214 31.93 19.61 20.27
C ALA A 214 31.35 19.56 21.69
N ASP A 215 30.38 18.69 21.98
CA ASP A 215 29.76 18.56 23.31
C ASP A 215 28.99 17.23 23.42
N ASP A 216 29.10 16.53 24.55
CA ASP A 216 28.51 15.20 24.80
C ASP A 216 27.04 15.24 25.28
N ASP A 217 26.54 16.42 25.68
CA ASP A 217 25.25 16.57 26.40
C ASP A 217 24.18 17.41 25.68
N VAL A 218 24.42 17.88 24.45
CA VAL A 218 23.40 18.61 23.69
C VAL A 218 22.47 17.63 22.99
N GLU A 219 21.17 17.70 23.30
CA GLU A 219 20.15 16.93 22.59
C GLU A 219 20.07 17.42 21.13
N LEU A 220 20.47 16.55 20.21
CA LEU A 220 20.50 16.85 18.78
C LEU A 220 19.13 16.62 18.17
N GLU A 221 18.55 17.65 17.53
CA GLU A 221 17.34 17.51 16.70
C GLU A 221 17.66 16.83 15.35
N ILE A 222 18.25 15.63 15.39
CA ILE A 222 18.57 14.81 14.23
C ILE A 222 17.73 13.54 14.19
N THR A 223 17.39 13.10 12.98
CA THR A 223 16.80 11.79 12.74
C THR A 223 17.84 10.90 12.08
N VAL A 224 18.13 9.76 12.69
CA VAL A 224 19.10 8.79 12.18
C VAL A 224 18.35 7.53 11.78
N GLU A 225 18.51 7.12 10.53
CA GLU A 225 17.93 5.91 9.98
C GLU A 225 19.06 4.99 9.52
N ALA A 226 19.16 3.79 10.08
CA ALA A 226 20.19 2.81 9.74
C ALA A 226 19.66 1.81 8.70
N VAL A 227 20.40 1.64 7.61
CA VAL A 227 20.10 0.66 6.56
C VAL A 227 21.26 -0.32 6.49
N CYS A 228 21.02 -1.59 6.83
CA CYS A 228 22.06 -2.61 6.77
C CYS A 228 22.64 -2.74 5.34
N PHE A 229 23.90 -3.14 5.19
CA PHE A 229 24.51 -3.21 3.85
C PHE A 229 23.80 -4.19 2.91
N ASN A 230 23.34 -5.34 3.45
CA ASN A 230 22.50 -6.29 2.72
C ASN A 230 21.17 -5.64 2.26
N CYS A 231 20.57 -4.83 3.12
CA CYS A 231 19.33 -4.12 2.86
C CYS A 231 19.50 -3.03 1.79
N LYS A 232 20.66 -2.37 1.73
CA LYS A 232 21.01 -1.39 0.70
C LYS A 232 21.09 -2.01 -0.70
N GLY A 233 21.55 -3.26 -0.79
CA GLY A 233 21.57 -4.03 -2.04
C GLY A 233 20.17 -4.46 -2.51
N LYS A 234 19.23 -4.64 -1.58
CA LYS A 234 17.87 -5.13 -1.88
C LYS A 234 16.83 -4.03 -2.04
N TYR A 235 17.03 -2.88 -1.42
CA TYR A 235 16.03 -1.82 -1.35
C TYR A 235 16.57 -0.44 -1.69
N GLY A 236 15.82 0.28 -2.52
CA GLY A 236 16.03 1.70 -2.84
C GLY A 236 15.05 2.60 -2.08
N PHE A 237 15.48 3.80 -1.72
CA PHE A 237 14.60 4.81 -1.12
C PHE A 237 13.94 5.68 -2.19
N CYS A 238 12.63 5.50 -2.40
CA CYS A 238 11.86 6.33 -3.31
C CYS A 238 11.37 7.60 -2.61
N GLY A 239 11.98 8.75 -2.91
CA GLY A 239 11.59 10.04 -2.32
C GLY A 239 10.19 10.52 -2.72
N SER A 240 9.61 9.99 -3.81
CA SER A 240 8.29 10.37 -4.30
C SER A 240 7.14 9.60 -3.62
N CYS A 241 7.41 8.43 -3.03
CA CYS A 241 6.44 7.51 -2.38
C CYS A 241 5.81 8.04 -1.07
N GLY A 242 5.92 9.34 -0.78
CA GLY A 242 5.73 9.91 0.56
C GLY A 242 4.64 10.96 0.77
N GLY A 243 3.69 11.15 -0.14
CA GLY A 243 2.62 12.15 0.08
C GLY A 243 3.09 13.62 0.13
N GLY A 244 4.37 13.92 -0.12
CA GLY A 244 4.85 15.28 -0.34
C GLY A 244 4.97 16.18 0.89
N GLY A 245 5.15 15.62 2.09
CA GLY A 245 5.48 16.42 3.27
C GLY A 245 6.78 17.21 3.11
N LYS A 246 6.98 18.20 4.00
CA LYS A 246 8.20 19.06 4.05
C LYS A 246 9.50 18.25 4.22
N TYR A 247 9.39 16.99 4.62
CA TYR A 247 10.50 16.08 4.87
C TYR A 247 10.45 14.93 3.85
N ARG A 248 11.60 14.30 3.55
CA ARG A 248 11.69 13.08 2.73
C ARG A 248 10.85 11.96 3.35
N THR A 249 9.55 11.96 3.08
CA THR A 249 8.57 10.95 3.51
C THR A 249 8.56 9.74 2.59
N GLY A 250 9.61 9.57 1.79
CA GLY A 250 9.77 8.46 0.87
C GLY A 250 9.70 7.10 1.56
N LYS A 251 9.63 6.05 0.74
CA LYS A 251 9.53 4.68 1.22
C LYS A 251 10.63 3.83 0.60
N TYR A 252 11.15 2.89 1.38
CA TYR A 252 12.00 1.84 0.83
C TYR A 252 11.16 0.87 0.00
N ARG A 253 11.66 0.56 -1.19
CA ARG A 253 11.04 -0.33 -2.17
C ARG A 253 12.11 -1.29 -2.71
N PRO A 254 11.76 -2.49 -3.18
CA PRO A 254 12.67 -3.36 -3.91
C PRO A 254 13.40 -2.61 -5.03
N ILE A 255 14.69 -2.86 -5.21
CA ILE A 255 15.52 -2.19 -6.24
C ILE A 255 14.99 -2.44 -7.67
N GLU A 256 14.30 -3.55 -7.87
CA GLU A 256 13.66 -3.97 -9.12
C GLU A 256 12.55 -3.00 -9.55
N LEU A 257 11.95 -2.28 -8.59
CA LEU A 257 10.99 -1.23 -8.90
C LEU A 257 11.65 0.08 -9.36
N PHE A 258 12.99 0.19 -9.38
CA PHE A 258 13.67 1.41 -9.81
C PHE A 258 14.21 1.23 -11.23
N PRO A 259 13.82 2.10 -12.17
CA PRO A 259 14.49 2.16 -13.46
C PRO A 259 15.97 2.44 -13.27
N LYS A 260 16.82 1.87 -14.13
CA LYS A 260 18.25 2.14 -14.12
C LYS A 260 18.51 3.66 -14.06
N ASN A 261 19.36 4.08 -13.13
CA ASN A 261 19.75 5.48 -12.89
C ASN A 261 18.63 6.41 -12.37
N ARG A 262 17.49 5.92 -11.89
CA ARG A 262 16.44 6.76 -11.26
C ARG A 262 16.33 6.53 -9.76
N LYS A 263 16.13 7.62 -9.01
CA LYS A 263 15.90 7.61 -7.55
C LYS A 263 14.41 7.48 -7.18
N THR A 264 13.55 7.28 -8.17
CA THR A 264 12.10 7.14 -8.01
C THR A 264 11.68 5.81 -8.59
N CYS A 265 10.85 5.06 -7.87
CA CYS A 265 10.35 3.78 -8.34
C CYS A 265 9.31 3.94 -9.47
N LEU A 266 8.93 2.82 -10.08
CA LEU A 266 7.96 2.69 -11.17
C LEU A 266 6.51 2.87 -10.70
N LEU A 267 6.22 2.62 -9.42
CA LEU A 267 4.89 2.84 -8.86
C LEU A 267 4.41 4.27 -9.13
N SER A 268 3.13 4.42 -9.40
CA SER A 268 2.58 5.74 -9.65
C SER A 268 2.64 6.67 -8.44
N HIS A 269 2.97 7.92 -8.75
CA HIS A 269 3.11 9.03 -7.80
C HIS A 269 2.10 10.15 -8.08
N VAL A 270 1.01 9.84 -8.78
CA VAL A 270 -0.04 10.80 -9.18
C VAL A 270 -0.65 11.42 -7.94
N ARG A 271 -0.70 12.75 -7.87
CA ARG A 271 -1.41 13.46 -6.79
C ARG A 271 -2.75 13.94 -7.34
N VAL A 272 -3.85 13.49 -6.76
CA VAL A 272 -5.19 13.96 -7.15
C VAL A 272 -5.36 15.45 -6.79
N GLY A 273 -4.86 15.87 -5.62
CA GLY A 273 -5.12 17.23 -5.13
C GLY A 273 -6.62 17.45 -4.97
N ASN A 274 -7.16 18.51 -5.58
CA ASN A 274 -8.59 18.82 -5.61
C ASN A 274 -9.27 18.35 -6.90
N ALA A 275 -8.64 17.49 -7.70
CA ALA A 275 -9.25 17.01 -8.93
C ALA A 275 -10.53 16.21 -8.64
N ARG A 276 -11.54 16.41 -9.49
CA ARG A 276 -12.83 15.71 -9.37
C ARG A 276 -12.63 14.23 -9.64
N LEU A 277 -13.13 13.41 -8.72
CA LEU A 277 -13.14 11.96 -8.86
C LEU A 277 -14.42 11.51 -9.59
N HIS A 278 -14.23 10.64 -10.57
CA HIS A 278 -15.28 9.99 -11.33
C HIS A 278 -15.31 8.50 -10.97
N TYR A 279 -16.50 7.91 -11.02
CA TYR A 279 -16.72 6.51 -10.64
C TYR A 279 -17.68 5.84 -11.62
N GLN A 280 -17.45 4.57 -11.90
CA GLN A 280 -18.38 3.72 -12.63
C GLN A 280 -18.29 2.29 -12.11
N VAL A 281 -19.43 1.61 -12.11
CA VAL A 281 -19.55 0.21 -11.72
C VAL A 281 -19.94 -0.56 -12.97
N TYR A 282 -19.21 -1.63 -13.24
CA TYR A 282 -19.41 -2.52 -14.37
C TYR A 282 -19.84 -3.89 -13.85
N THR A 283 -20.68 -4.57 -14.61
CA THR A 283 -20.78 -6.04 -14.56
C THR A 283 -19.77 -6.64 -15.53
N GLY A 284 -19.56 -7.97 -15.49
CA GLY A 284 -18.71 -8.65 -16.47
C GLY A 284 -19.10 -8.37 -17.93
N ALA A 285 -20.40 -8.22 -18.21
CA ALA A 285 -20.91 -7.92 -19.55
C ALA A 285 -20.68 -6.47 -19.99
N ASP A 286 -20.59 -5.54 -19.05
CA ASP A 286 -20.48 -4.09 -19.33
C ASP A 286 -19.03 -3.60 -19.37
N LEU A 287 -18.06 -4.44 -19.00
CA LEU A 287 -16.68 -4.05 -18.76
C LEU A 287 -15.84 -4.15 -20.04
N PRO A 288 -15.44 -3.02 -20.67
CA PRO A 288 -14.67 -3.08 -21.90
C PRO A 288 -13.29 -3.69 -21.66
N LEU A 289 -12.81 -4.54 -22.57
CA LEU A 289 -11.52 -5.23 -22.46
C LEU A 289 -10.35 -4.25 -22.29
N GLY A 290 -10.29 -3.19 -23.09
CA GLY A 290 -9.23 -2.17 -22.95
C GLY A 290 -9.25 -1.44 -21.60
N GLN A 291 -10.37 -1.49 -20.88
CA GLN A 291 -10.45 -0.94 -19.54
C GLN A 291 -9.98 -1.94 -18.46
N LEU A 292 -10.06 -3.25 -18.71
CA LEU A 292 -9.52 -4.27 -17.81
C LEU A 292 -8.01 -4.14 -17.65
N GLU A 293 -7.29 -3.87 -18.74
CA GLU A 293 -5.84 -3.65 -18.71
C GLU A 293 -5.48 -2.47 -17.79
N LEU A 294 -6.18 -1.35 -17.93
CA LEU A 294 -5.98 -0.17 -17.09
C LEU A 294 -6.33 -0.43 -15.61
N LEU A 295 -7.35 -1.24 -15.34
CA LEU A 295 -7.71 -1.64 -13.98
C LEU A 295 -6.70 -2.62 -13.38
N SER A 296 -6.12 -3.50 -14.20
CA SER A 296 -5.02 -4.38 -13.82
C SER A 296 -3.80 -3.58 -13.38
N GLU A 297 -3.43 -2.54 -14.13
CA GLU A 297 -2.34 -1.65 -13.74
C GLU A 297 -2.59 -1.00 -12.38
N VAL A 298 -3.80 -0.48 -12.14
CA VAL A 298 -4.15 0.12 -10.85
C VAL A 298 -4.14 -0.90 -9.72
N TYR A 299 -4.63 -2.10 -9.98
CA TYR A 299 -4.57 -3.21 -9.02
C TYR A 299 -3.10 -3.51 -8.65
N HIS A 300 -2.26 -3.76 -9.66
CA HIS A 300 -0.85 -4.06 -9.47
C HIS A 300 -0.13 -2.93 -8.73
N ASP A 301 -0.31 -1.68 -9.13
CA ASP A 301 0.31 -0.53 -8.49
C ASP A 301 -0.12 -0.39 -7.02
N ALA A 302 -1.43 -0.57 -6.73
CA ALA A 302 -1.96 -0.47 -5.37
C ALA A 302 -1.38 -1.55 -4.45
N PHE A 303 -1.34 -2.80 -4.92
CA PHE A 303 -0.87 -3.93 -4.12
C PHE A 303 0.66 -4.02 -4.04
N LEU A 304 1.40 -3.64 -5.08
CA LEU A 304 2.86 -3.44 -4.98
C LEU A 304 3.17 -2.31 -4.01
N ALA A 305 2.42 -1.19 -4.03
CA ALA A 305 2.62 -0.13 -3.05
C ALA A 305 2.38 -0.59 -1.60
N LEU A 306 1.51 -1.58 -1.40
CA LEU A 306 1.23 -2.18 -0.10
C LEU A 306 2.30 -3.22 0.31
N TYR A 307 2.61 -4.18 -0.56
CA TYR A 307 3.41 -5.36 -0.22
C TYR A 307 4.88 -5.25 -0.60
N ALA A 308 5.26 -4.41 -1.56
CA ALA A 308 6.66 -4.19 -1.93
C ALA A 308 7.34 -3.24 -0.92
N THR A 309 7.36 -3.66 0.35
CA THR A 309 8.04 -2.99 1.46
C THR A 309 9.01 -3.99 2.10
N PRO A 310 10.15 -3.53 2.67
CA PRO A 310 11.12 -4.42 3.27
C PRO A 310 10.52 -5.35 4.33
N LYS A 311 9.62 -4.81 5.16
CA LYS A 311 8.95 -5.56 6.22
C LYS A 311 8.18 -6.76 5.64
N VAL A 312 7.31 -6.52 4.68
CA VAL A 312 6.45 -7.57 4.12
C VAL A 312 7.25 -8.62 3.35
N ILE A 313 8.21 -8.19 2.52
CA ILE A 313 9.05 -9.10 1.74
C ILE A 313 9.91 -9.99 2.65
N GLN A 314 10.35 -9.50 3.80
CA GLN A 314 11.15 -10.28 4.75
C GLN A 314 10.31 -11.18 5.66
N GLU A 315 9.07 -10.79 6.00
CA GLU A 315 8.21 -11.53 6.92
C GLU A 315 7.35 -12.59 6.24
N VAL A 316 7.04 -12.43 4.95
CA VAL A 316 6.14 -13.34 4.22
C VAL A 316 6.96 -14.22 3.27
N PRO A 317 7.10 -15.54 3.55
CA PRO A 317 7.90 -16.43 2.72
C PRO A 317 7.53 -16.44 1.23
N ALA A 318 6.22 -16.38 0.92
CA ALA A 318 5.74 -16.31 -0.46
C ALA A 318 6.20 -15.05 -1.21
N PHE A 319 6.62 -14.00 -0.49
CA PHE A 319 7.09 -12.72 -1.04
C PHE A 319 8.59 -12.50 -0.85
N ALA A 320 9.35 -13.55 -0.52
CA ALA A 320 10.79 -13.44 -0.21
C ALA A 320 11.61 -12.77 -1.31
N THR A 321 11.12 -12.79 -2.56
CA THR A 321 11.69 -12.09 -3.71
C THR A 321 10.65 -11.18 -4.37
N PHE A 322 11.12 -10.15 -5.08
CA PHE A 322 10.24 -9.28 -5.87
C PHE A 322 9.48 -10.07 -6.95
N VAL A 323 10.14 -11.05 -7.60
CA VAL A 323 9.54 -11.93 -8.60
C VAL A 323 8.39 -12.74 -7.99
N GLY A 324 8.61 -13.37 -6.81
CA GLY A 324 7.56 -14.12 -6.12
C GLY A 324 6.36 -13.25 -5.75
N LEU A 325 6.59 -12.04 -5.25
CA LEU A 325 5.52 -11.06 -5.00
C LEU A 325 4.77 -10.71 -6.30
N ASN A 326 5.48 -10.43 -7.39
CA ASN A 326 4.86 -10.03 -8.65
C ASN A 326 4.01 -11.17 -9.24
N ASN A 327 4.52 -12.41 -9.23
CA ASN A 327 3.79 -13.58 -9.71
C ASN A 327 2.53 -13.83 -8.87
N PHE A 328 2.64 -13.72 -7.54
CA PHE A 328 1.48 -13.81 -6.65
C PHE A 328 0.39 -12.77 -7.01
N LEU A 329 0.78 -11.52 -7.26
CA LEU A 329 -0.18 -10.48 -7.62
C LEU A 329 -0.82 -10.72 -8.99
N ARG A 330 -0.07 -11.24 -9.96
CA ARG A 330 -0.59 -11.59 -11.29
C ARG A 330 -1.61 -12.70 -11.18
N ALA A 331 -1.26 -13.81 -10.53
CA ALA A 331 -2.18 -14.93 -10.29
C ALA A 331 -3.47 -14.46 -9.59
N ALA A 332 -3.33 -13.67 -8.51
CA ALA A 332 -4.50 -13.15 -7.79
C ALA A 332 -5.39 -12.22 -8.64
N TRP A 333 -4.83 -11.48 -9.59
CA TRP A 333 -5.60 -10.67 -10.53
C TRP A 333 -6.26 -11.54 -11.61
N SER A 334 -5.53 -12.51 -12.16
CA SER A 334 -6.05 -13.50 -13.12
C SER A 334 -7.26 -14.24 -12.56
N ASP A 335 -7.18 -14.74 -11.33
CA ASP A 335 -8.30 -15.40 -10.65
C ASP A 335 -9.50 -14.45 -10.51
N ALA A 336 -9.25 -13.20 -10.13
CA ALA A 336 -10.31 -12.18 -10.03
C ALA A 336 -10.92 -11.84 -11.39
N LEU A 337 -10.14 -11.84 -12.48
CA LEU A 337 -10.63 -11.61 -13.83
C LEU A 337 -11.56 -12.73 -14.30
N VAL A 338 -11.17 -13.99 -14.07
CA VAL A 338 -12.02 -15.15 -14.40
C VAL A 338 -13.38 -15.02 -13.72
N ASP A 339 -13.39 -14.59 -12.46
CA ASP A 339 -14.61 -14.35 -11.70
C ASP A 339 -15.40 -13.14 -12.21
N ILE A 340 -14.75 -12.00 -12.48
CA ILE A 340 -15.40 -10.77 -12.96
C ILE A 340 -16.03 -10.95 -14.34
N LEU A 341 -15.32 -11.63 -15.25
CA LEU A 341 -15.75 -11.82 -16.63
C LEU A 341 -16.71 -13.00 -16.80
N ARG A 342 -16.93 -13.80 -15.76
CA ARG A 342 -17.89 -14.91 -15.80
C ARG A 342 -19.28 -14.34 -16.10
N PRO A 343 -19.89 -14.68 -17.25
CA PRO A 343 -21.24 -14.21 -17.57
C PRO A 343 -22.22 -14.79 -16.55
N ALA A 344 -23.10 -13.94 -16.02
CA ALA A 344 -24.18 -14.40 -15.15
C ALA A 344 -25.18 -15.21 -15.99
N THR A 345 -25.37 -16.47 -15.61
CA THR A 345 -26.43 -17.31 -16.16
C THR A 345 -27.68 -17.19 -15.29
N PRO A 346 -28.87 -17.56 -15.78
CA PRO A 346 -30.08 -17.58 -14.95
C PRO A 346 -29.96 -18.47 -13.70
N THR A 347 -29.02 -19.42 -13.70
CA THR A 347 -28.72 -20.32 -12.58
C THR A 347 -27.52 -19.88 -11.75
N SER A 348 -26.89 -18.76 -12.09
CA SER A 348 -25.77 -18.23 -11.31
C SER A 348 -26.23 -17.91 -9.89
N THR A 349 -25.48 -18.40 -8.91
CA THR A 349 -25.69 -18.07 -7.49
C THR A 349 -25.06 -16.72 -7.12
N SER A 350 -24.17 -16.20 -7.95
CA SER A 350 -23.52 -14.91 -7.72
C SER A 350 -23.35 -14.09 -8.99
N ILE A 351 -23.24 -12.76 -8.81
CA ILE A 351 -22.96 -11.78 -9.87
C ILE A 351 -21.76 -10.96 -9.45
N TRP A 352 -20.79 -10.80 -10.34
CA TRP A 352 -19.60 -9.99 -10.09
C TRP A 352 -19.74 -8.57 -10.60
N TYR A 353 -19.24 -7.64 -9.79
CA TYR A 353 -19.21 -6.22 -10.07
C TYR A 353 -17.78 -5.71 -9.94
N CYS A 354 -17.38 -4.83 -10.85
CA CYS A 354 -16.12 -4.12 -10.82
C CYS A 354 -16.38 -2.62 -10.76
N ALA A 355 -16.04 -1.96 -9.66
CA ALA A 355 -16.08 -0.51 -9.56
C ALA A 355 -14.71 0.08 -9.87
N ALA A 356 -14.68 1.10 -10.73
CA ALA A 356 -13.49 1.86 -11.09
C ALA A 356 -13.65 3.31 -10.65
N GLY A 357 -12.55 3.91 -10.18
CA GLY A 357 -12.46 5.33 -9.87
C GLY A 357 -11.31 5.97 -10.66
N TRP A 358 -11.54 7.14 -11.25
CA TRP A 358 -10.52 7.86 -12.03
C TRP A 358 -10.63 9.38 -11.87
N ILE A 359 -9.58 10.07 -12.29
CA ILE A 359 -9.56 11.52 -12.49
C ILE A 359 -9.36 11.84 -13.96
N ILE A 360 -10.01 12.91 -14.41
CA ILE A 360 -9.82 13.45 -15.75
C ILE A 360 -8.77 14.56 -15.66
N ASN A 361 -7.79 14.56 -16.56
CA ASN A 361 -6.74 15.57 -16.62
C ASN A 361 -6.01 15.75 -15.27
N PRO A 362 -5.28 14.71 -14.80
CA PRO A 362 -4.53 14.81 -13.55
C PRO A 362 -3.65 16.06 -13.58
N PRO A 363 -3.58 16.84 -12.47
CA PRO A 363 -2.77 18.05 -12.45
C PRO A 363 -1.33 17.67 -12.74
N ARG A 364 -0.88 17.93 -13.98
CA ARG A 364 0.51 17.73 -14.36
C ARG A 364 1.31 18.62 -13.43
N LYS A 365 2.34 18.07 -12.78
CA LYS A 365 3.35 18.91 -12.15
C LYS A 365 3.89 19.78 -13.26
N LYS A 366 3.43 21.04 -13.35
CA LYS A 366 4.10 22.05 -14.15
C LYS A 366 5.52 22.02 -13.60
N GLY A 367 6.44 21.44 -14.37
CA GLY A 367 7.85 21.53 -14.05
C GLY A 367 8.05 23.00 -13.75
N LYS A 368 8.63 23.32 -12.59
CA LYS A 368 9.16 24.67 -12.42
C LYS A 368 10.17 24.81 -13.54
N SER A 369 9.72 25.34 -14.68
CA SER A 369 10.58 25.85 -15.72
C SER A 369 11.36 26.91 -14.97
N THR A 370 12.57 26.55 -14.59
CA THR A 370 13.57 27.50 -14.14
C THR A 370 13.64 28.46 -15.31
N ARG A 371 12.98 29.62 -15.18
CA ARG A 371 13.25 30.77 -16.03
C ARG A 371 14.76 30.98 -15.87
N HIS A 372 15.53 30.55 -16.86
CA HIS A 372 16.92 30.95 -16.98
C HIS A 372 16.86 32.47 -17.06
N VAL A 373 17.14 33.12 -15.94
CA VAL A 373 17.62 34.50 -15.95
C VAL A 373 18.98 34.37 -16.60
N LEU A 374 19.02 34.65 -17.91
CA LEU A 374 20.25 34.84 -18.67
C LEU A 374 21.04 35.92 -17.92
N PHE A 375 22.06 35.49 -17.19
CA PHE A 375 23.19 36.35 -16.89
C PHE A 375 23.99 36.43 -18.17
N ASP A 376 23.98 37.63 -18.75
CA ASP A 376 24.74 38.02 -19.93
C ASP A 376 26.21 38.07 -19.54
N SER A 377 26.93 36.98 -19.80
CA SER A 377 28.39 36.97 -19.79
C SER A 377 28.85 37.20 -21.23
N GLN A 378 29.16 38.46 -21.55
CA GLN A 378 29.97 38.81 -22.70
C GLN A 378 31.37 38.22 -22.49
N ASP A 379 31.69 37.16 -23.22
CA ASP A 379 33.08 36.81 -23.53
C ASP A 379 33.33 37.16 -25.01
N THR A 380 34.27 38.09 -25.19
CA THR A 380 34.94 38.40 -26.44
C THR A 380 35.83 37.22 -26.86
N SER A 381 35.52 36.58 -27.98
CA SER A 381 36.52 35.89 -28.78
C SER A 381 36.33 36.16 -30.27
N SER A 382 37.39 36.74 -30.82
CA SER A 382 37.70 37.01 -32.21
C SER A 382 38.03 35.73 -33.00
N GLU A 383 37.54 35.70 -34.25
CA GLU A 383 38.21 35.19 -35.48
C GLU A 383 38.56 33.67 -35.50
N ASP A 384 38.35 32.90 -36.56
CA ASP A 384 38.65 33.19 -37.96
C ASP A 384 38.07 32.09 -38.90
N SER A 385 37.77 32.49 -40.15
CA SER A 385 37.70 31.72 -41.41
C SER A 385 36.67 30.57 -41.53
N GLY A 386 35.64 30.63 -42.38
CA GLY A 386 35.66 30.67 -43.87
C GLY A 386 35.28 29.26 -44.38
N LEU A 387 34.44 28.98 -45.39
CA LEU A 387 33.91 29.68 -46.56
C LEU A 387 32.76 28.80 -47.15
N ASN A 388 31.76 29.44 -47.78
CA ASN A 388 31.07 29.07 -49.05
C ASN A 388 30.15 27.81 -49.11
N SER A 389 28.90 27.79 -49.65
CA SER A 389 28.08 28.71 -50.48
C SER A 389 26.54 28.35 -50.34
N PRO A 390 25.56 28.78 -51.20
CA PRO A 390 24.36 29.50 -50.75
C PRO A 390 23.03 28.87 -51.31
N PRO A 391 21.96 29.61 -51.71
CA PRO A 391 20.68 29.61 -51.00
C PRO A 391 19.47 29.14 -51.85
N LEU A 392 18.32 28.93 -51.21
CA LEU A 392 17.00 29.05 -51.87
C LEU A 392 15.90 29.32 -50.83
N ASP A 393 15.47 30.60 -50.82
CA ASP A 393 14.09 31.12 -50.86
C ASP A 393 12.93 30.10 -50.76
N SER A 394 11.77 30.35 -50.15
CA SER A 394 11.05 31.60 -49.89
C SER A 394 9.75 31.34 -49.11
N GLY A 395 9.30 32.35 -48.34
CA GLY A 395 7.89 32.70 -48.08
C GLY A 395 7.09 31.78 -47.13
N THR A 396 6.31 32.26 -46.17
CA THR A 396 5.30 33.33 -46.33
C THR A 396 4.80 33.79 -44.96
N PHE A 397 4.55 35.10 -44.85
CA PHE A 397 3.85 35.80 -43.77
C PHE A 397 2.42 35.31 -43.55
N GLY A 398 1.89 35.42 -42.32
CA GLY A 398 0.48 35.16 -42.04
C GLY A 398 0.02 35.52 -40.62
N THR A 399 -0.13 36.83 -40.40
CA THR A 399 -1.11 37.54 -39.54
C THR A 399 -1.83 36.79 -38.40
N ASP A 400 -1.57 37.31 -37.20
CA ASP A 400 -2.37 37.26 -35.97
C ASP A 400 -3.79 37.85 -36.17
N PRO A 401 -4.84 37.24 -35.61
CA PRO A 401 -5.97 38.03 -35.15
C PRO A 401 -6.35 37.72 -33.70
N GLN A 402 -6.32 38.80 -32.91
CA GLN A 402 -7.10 38.99 -31.70
C GLN A 402 -8.56 38.51 -31.89
N LYS A 403 -9.05 37.71 -30.94
CA LYS A 403 -10.48 37.52 -30.72
C LYS A 403 -10.83 37.72 -29.25
N TYR A 404 -11.38 38.90 -28.98
CA TYR A 404 -12.25 39.15 -27.83
C TYR A 404 -13.44 38.18 -27.88
N LYS A 405 -13.74 37.52 -26.76
CA LYS A 405 -15.00 36.78 -26.58
C LYS A 405 -15.79 37.40 -25.44
N ILE A 406 -16.89 38.01 -25.83
CA ILE A 406 -17.93 38.62 -25.00
C ILE A 406 -18.59 37.53 -24.14
N TRP A 407 -18.79 37.82 -22.87
CA TRP A 407 -19.47 36.96 -21.90
C TRP A 407 -20.97 37.16 -22.06
N ALA A 408 -21.65 36.22 -22.74
CA ALA A 408 -23.10 36.19 -22.84
C ALA A 408 -23.66 35.25 -21.75
N GLY A 409 -24.72 35.72 -21.08
CA GLY A 409 -25.28 35.17 -19.85
C GLY A 409 -25.85 33.76 -19.94
N ASN A 410 -25.93 33.15 -18.76
CA ASN A 410 -26.43 31.80 -18.51
C ASN A 410 -27.88 31.62 -18.98
N VAL A 411 -28.06 30.91 -20.10
CA VAL A 411 -29.31 30.22 -20.41
C VAL A 411 -29.16 28.81 -19.85
N SER A 412 -30.05 28.44 -18.93
CA SER A 412 -30.13 27.09 -18.36
C SER A 412 -30.51 26.10 -19.46
N GLN A 413 -29.50 25.45 -20.04
CA GLN A 413 -29.69 24.36 -21.00
C GLN A 413 -29.76 23.04 -20.24
N SER A 414 -30.80 22.24 -20.54
CA SER A 414 -30.89 20.84 -20.13
C SER A 414 -29.59 20.10 -20.44
N PRO A 415 -29.15 19.15 -19.58
CA PRO A 415 -27.86 18.50 -19.71
C PRO A 415 -27.79 17.72 -21.04
N GLN A 416 -27.07 18.27 -22.02
CA GLN A 416 -26.67 17.50 -23.19
C GLN A 416 -25.74 16.36 -22.75
N PRO A 417 -25.84 15.17 -23.35
CA PRO A 417 -24.91 14.07 -23.09
C PRO A 417 -23.50 14.57 -23.37
N GLN A 418 -22.66 14.65 -22.32
CA GLN A 418 -21.29 15.11 -22.48
C GLN A 418 -20.58 14.20 -23.48
N PRO A 419 -19.84 14.76 -24.45
CA PRO A 419 -19.04 13.95 -25.38
C PRO A 419 -18.16 13.02 -24.54
N GLN A 420 -18.21 11.72 -24.84
CA GLN A 420 -17.38 10.74 -24.16
C GLN A 420 -15.93 11.15 -24.36
N SER A 421 -15.30 11.67 -23.30
CA SER A 421 -13.88 12.00 -23.29
C SER A 421 -13.10 10.77 -23.72
N ASP A 422 -12.08 10.96 -24.56
CA ASP A 422 -11.17 9.91 -24.97
C ASP A 422 -10.72 9.11 -23.72
N PRO A 423 -10.92 7.78 -23.68
CA PRO A 423 -10.52 6.95 -22.54
C PRO A 423 -9.05 7.13 -22.14
N THR A 424 -8.19 7.57 -23.07
CA THR A 424 -6.77 7.88 -22.80
C THR A 424 -6.55 9.08 -21.85
N GLU A 425 -7.56 9.94 -21.64
CA GLU A 425 -7.47 11.07 -20.70
C GLU A 425 -7.76 10.69 -19.25
N ARG A 426 -8.20 9.45 -19.00
CA ARG A 426 -8.58 8.96 -17.67
C ARG A 426 -7.36 8.40 -16.95
N CYS A 427 -7.04 8.98 -15.80
CA CYS A 427 -6.07 8.40 -14.87
C CYS A 427 -6.84 7.62 -13.80
N TYR A 428 -6.90 6.30 -13.93
CA TYR A 428 -7.54 5.44 -12.93
C TYR A 428 -6.73 5.46 -11.63
N VAL A 429 -7.46 5.52 -10.51
CA VAL A 429 -6.89 5.67 -9.16
C VAL A 429 -7.41 4.69 -8.13
N GLY A 430 -8.43 3.91 -8.47
CA GLY A 430 -8.88 2.81 -7.65
C GLY A 430 -9.76 1.81 -8.41
N VAL A 431 -9.77 0.58 -7.91
CA VAL A 431 -10.54 -0.55 -8.41
C VAL A 431 -11.11 -1.32 -7.22
N CYS A 432 -12.34 -1.82 -7.36
CA CYS A 432 -12.96 -2.70 -6.38
C CYS A 432 -13.74 -3.80 -7.08
N ALA A 433 -13.33 -5.06 -6.87
CA ALA A 433 -14.07 -6.23 -7.30
C ALA A 433 -14.96 -6.73 -6.17
N SER A 434 -16.24 -6.97 -6.46
CA SER A 434 -17.26 -7.36 -5.50
C SER A 434 -18.12 -8.47 -6.06
N GLU A 435 -18.44 -9.47 -5.23
CA GLU A 435 -19.33 -10.57 -5.57
C GLU A 435 -20.66 -10.38 -4.81
N HIS A 436 -21.77 -10.31 -5.54
CA HIS A 436 -23.11 -10.31 -4.97
C HIS A 436 -23.65 -11.74 -4.95
N GLN A 437 -23.78 -12.33 -3.77
CA GLN A 437 -24.40 -13.64 -3.57
C GLN A 437 -25.92 -13.48 -3.55
N LEU A 438 -26.60 -14.04 -4.56
CA LEU A 438 -28.04 -13.90 -4.73
C LEU A 438 -28.86 -14.62 -3.64
N PRO A 439 -28.54 -15.87 -3.22
CA PRO A 439 -29.34 -16.58 -2.22
C PRO A 439 -29.41 -15.86 -0.87
N THR A 440 -28.31 -15.21 -0.48
CA THR A 440 -28.14 -14.56 0.84
C THR A 440 -28.26 -13.05 0.78
N HIS A 441 -28.40 -12.47 -0.43
CA HIS A 441 -28.41 -11.03 -0.67
C HIS A 441 -27.28 -10.28 0.05
N SER A 442 -26.09 -10.86 -0.02
CA SER A 442 -24.88 -10.38 0.65
C SER A 442 -23.81 -10.05 -0.36
N ILE A 443 -22.97 -9.06 -0.05
CA ILE A 443 -21.85 -8.67 -0.91
C ILE A 443 -20.55 -9.08 -0.26
N TYR A 444 -19.68 -9.71 -1.04
CA TYR A 444 -18.30 -9.98 -0.70
C TYR A 444 -17.36 -9.05 -1.46
N LEU A 445 -16.60 -8.24 -0.73
CA LEU A 445 -15.55 -7.39 -1.29
C LEU A 445 -14.29 -8.24 -1.47
N ALA A 446 -14.10 -8.75 -2.69
CA ALA A 446 -12.99 -9.64 -3.01
C ALA A 446 -11.66 -8.88 -3.09
N GLN A 447 -11.64 -7.75 -3.81
CA GLN A 447 -10.42 -6.96 -4.01
C GLN A 447 -10.75 -5.47 -3.91
N VAL A 448 -9.97 -4.72 -3.12
CA VAL A 448 -10.08 -3.26 -3.04
C VAL A 448 -8.68 -2.66 -3.17
N GLY A 449 -8.36 -2.20 -4.38
CA GLY A 449 -7.08 -1.58 -4.72
C GLY A 449 -7.24 -0.07 -4.89
N VAL A 450 -6.53 0.72 -4.10
CA VAL A 450 -6.49 2.19 -4.25
C VAL A 450 -5.04 2.65 -4.26
N MET A 451 -4.70 3.46 -5.26
CA MET A 451 -3.33 3.96 -5.42
C MET A 451 -2.88 4.71 -4.16
N GLN A 452 -1.64 4.47 -3.76
CA GLN A 452 -1.12 4.92 -2.48
C GLN A 452 -1.24 6.45 -2.28
N SER A 453 -1.12 7.21 -3.35
CA SER A 453 -1.15 8.66 -3.33
C SER A 453 -2.52 9.27 -3.05
N VAL A 454 -3.59 8.47 -3.10
CA VAL A 454 -4.98 8.94 -3.01
C VAL A 454 -5.78 8.23 -1.91
N GLN A 455 -5.15 7.33 -1.15
CA GLN A 455 -5.79 6.54 -0.09
C GLN A 455 -6.50 7.39 0.97
N SER A 456 -6.05 8.63 1.20
CA SER A 456 -6.66 9.55 2.17
C SER A 456 -7.95 10.21 1.69
N GLN A 457 -8.33 10.09 0.42
CA GLN A 457 -9.46 10.81 -0.17
C GLN A 457 -10.78 10.05 -0.13
N GLY A 458 -10.84 8.96 0.64
CA GLY A 458 -12.09 8.21 0.78
C GLY A 458 -12.50 7.39 -0.45
N ILE A 459 -11.58 7.20 -1.41
CA ILE A 459 -11.89 6.55 -2.71
C ILE A 459 -12.38 5.12 -2.52
N ALA A 460 -11.74 4.34 -1.64
CA ALA A 460 -12.18 2.97 -1.36
C ALA A 460 -13.62 2.94 -0.81
N GLN A 461 -13.99 3.85 0.09
CA GLN A 461 -15.37 3.98 0.55
C GLN A 461 -16.32 4.30 -0.61
N GLN A 462 -15.96 5.26 -1.46
CA GLN A 462 -16.79 5.63 -2.60
C GLN A 462 -16.98 4.47 -3.59
N LEU A 463 -15.94 3.69 -3.88
CA LEU A 463 -16.05 2.50 -4.71
C LEU A 463 -17.08 1.52 -4.13
N ILE A 464 -16.96 1.19 -2.84
CA ILE A 464 -17.90 0.29 -2.15
C ILE A 464 -19.33 0.83 -2.19
N LEU A 465 -19.54 2.11 -1.90
CA LEU A 465 -20.88 2.72 -1.91
C LEU A 465 -21.51 2.75 -3.30
N ARG A 466 -20.70 3.02 -4.34
CA ARG A 466 -21.20 3.05 -5.71
C ARG A 466 -21.62 1.65 -6.15
N THR A 467 -20.85 0.62 -5.77
CA THR A 467 -21.23 -0.77 -5.98
C THR A 467 -22.54 -1.12 -5.26
N LEU A 468 -22.65 -0.78 -3.97
CA LEU A 468 -23.87 -1.01 -3.19
C LEU A 468 -25.09 -0.33 -3.83
N ASN A 469 -24.96 0.94 -4.21
CA ASN A 469 -26.04 1.69 -4.84
C ASN A 469 -26.43 1.12 -6.21
N ARG A 470 -25.49 0.57 -6.97
CA ARG A 470 -25.79 -0.08 -8.25
C ARG A 470 -26.59 -1.36 -8.00
N ILE A 471 -26.12 -2.21 -7.11
CA ILE A 471 -26.78 -3.48 -6.78
C ILE A 471 -28.19 -3.25 -6.20
N GLN A 472 -28.37 -2.24 -5.34
CA GLN A 472 -29.69 -1.89 -4.80
C GLN A 472 -30.68 -1.40 -5.87
N ARG A 473 -30.21 -0.84 -6.99
CA ARG A 473 -31.08 -0.41 -8.09
C ARG A 473 -31.48 -1.55 -9.01
N GLU A 474 -30.61 -2.55 -9.16
CA GLU A 474 -30.83 -3.71 -10.02
C GLU A 474 -31.52 -4.85 -9.29
N SER A 475 -31.34 -4.94 -7.97
CA SER A 475 -31.96 -5.98 -7.14
C SER A 475 -33.25 -5.49 -6.52
N PHE A 476 -34.29 -6.32 -6.60
CA PHE A 476 -35.55 -6.10 -5.88
C PHE A 476 -35.44 -6.39 -4.39
N THR A 477 -34.40 -7.13 -3.97
CA THR A 477 -34.21 -7.53 -2.59
C THR A 477 -33.16 -6.65 -1.91
N PRO A 478 -33.42 -6.12 -0.70
CA PRO A 478 -32.44 -5.32 0.01
C PRO A 478 -31.22 -6.15 0.39
N ILE A 479 -30.05 -5.60 0.10
CA ILE A 479 -28.76 -6.16 0.52
C ILE A 479 -28.67 -6.08 2.04
N ARG A 480 -28.38 -7.19 2.70
CA ARG A 480 -28.33 -7.25 4.16
C ARG A 480 -26.95 -6.93 4.72
N TYR A 481 -25.92 -7.54 4.14
CA TYR A 481 -24.57 -7.53 4.71
C TYR A 481 -23.50 -7.27 3.65
N VAL A 482 -22.42 -6.65 4.09
CA VAL A 482 -21.18 -6.47 3.33
C VAL A 482 -20.05 -7.15 4.08
N TRP A 483 -19.36 -8.03 3.37
CA TRP A 483 -18.27 -8.85 3.85
C TRP A 483 -16.96 -8.35 3.24
N LEU A 484 -15.91 -8.36 4.05
CA LEU A 484 -14.56 -7.98 3.62
C LEU A 484 -13.55 -8.91 4.27
N LEU A 485 -12.67 -9.50 3.46
CA LEU A 485 -11.56 -10.31 3.94
C LEU A 485 -10.28 -9.48 3.88
N THR A 486 -9.48 -9.48 4.95
CA THR A 486 -8.17 -8.84 4.96
C THR A 486 -7.14 -9.75 5.63
N ARG A 487 -5.90 -9.71 5.15
CA ARG A 487 -4.79 -10.41 5.83
C ARG A 487 -4.52 -9.82 7.21
N ARG A 488 -4.14 -10.67 8.17
CA ARG A 488 -3.75 -10.27 9.55
C ARG A 488 -2.58 -9.30 9.60
N ILE A 489 -1.67 -9.39 8.63
CA ILE A 489 -0.51 -8.49 8.54
C ILE A 489 -0.86 -7.11 7.96
N ASN A 490 -2.04 -6.96 7.34
CA ASN A 490 -2.45 -5.73 6.68
C ASN A 490 -3.19 -4.77 7.64
N LEU A 491 -2.45 -4.25 8.64
CA LEU A 491 -2.97 -3.28 9.60
C LEU A 491 -3.63 -2.04 8.96
N PRO A 492 -3.10 -1.46 7.85
CA PRO A 492 -3.77 -0.35 7.18
C PRO A 492 -5.19 -0.71 6.70
N MET A 493 -5.37 -1.90 6.11
CA MET A 493 -6.69 -2.35 5.65
C MET A 493 -7.62 -2.65 6.82
N GLN A 494 -7.14 -3.29 7.90
CA GLN A 494 -7.95 -3.50 9.11
C GLN A 494 -8.50 -2.19 9.69
N ARG A 495 -7.62 -1.19 9.85
CA ARG A 495 -8.03 0.16 10.30
C ARG A 495 -8.98 0.84 9.32
N PHE A 496 -8.85 0.57 8.03
CA PHE A 496 -9.80 1.04 7.02
C PHE A 496 -11.17 0.39 7.22
N SER A 497 -11.23 -0.94 7.35
CA SER A 497 -12.46 -1.70 7.58
C SER A 497 -13.22 -1.15 8.79
N GLU A 498 -12.55 -1.02 9.93
CA GLU A 498 -13.14 -0.47 11.17
C GLU A 498 -13.67 0.96 10.98
N LYS A 499 -12.91 1.82 10.28
CA LYS A 499 -13.34 3.20 9.99
C LYS A 499 -14.55 3.26 9.06
N CYS A 500 -14.76 2.24 8.24
CA CYS A 500 -15.91 2.11 7.35
C CYS A 500 -17.12 1.48 8.03
N GLY A 501 -17.03 1.17 9.34
CA GLY A 501 -18.12 0.57 10.11
C GLY A 501 -18.17 -0.95 10.06
N PHE A 502 -17.14 -1.60 9.50
CA PHE A 502 -17.03 -3.05 9.61
C PHE A 502 -16.58 -3.47 11.01
N MET A 503 -17.07 -4.62 11.44
CA MET A 503 -16.70 -5.28 12.69
C MET A 503 -16.07 -6.63 12.39
N LEU A 504 -15.21 -7.10 13.29
CA LEU A 504 -14.72 -8.48 13.25
C LEU A 504 -15.90 -9.45 13.27
N LYS A 505 -15.85 -10.52 12.47
CA LYS A 505 -16.93 -11.53 12.38
C LYS A 505 -17.39 -12.02 13.75
N ASP A 506 -16.47 -12.43 14.62
CA ASP A 506 -16.81 -12.95 15.96
C ASP A 506 -17.51 -11.89 16.84
N LEU A 507 -17.12 -10.63 16.69
CA LEU A 507 -17.78 -9.52 17.39
C LEU A 507 -19.17 -9.25 16.78
N PHE A 508 -19.30 -9.35 15.47
CA PHE A 508 -20.57 -9.20 14.76
C PHE A 508 -21.57 -10.28 15.17
N GLU A 509 -21.17 -11.55 15.21
CA GLU A 509 -22.02 -12.67 15.66
C GLU A 509 -22.51 -12.47 17.10
N ARG A 510 -21.65 -11.97 18.00
CA ARG A 510 -22.05 -11.66 19.38
C ARG A 510 -23.00 -10.47 19.48
N THR A 511 -22.84 -9.48 18.59
CA THR A 511 -23.65 -8.25 18.60
C THR A 511 -25.01 -8.47 17.96
N TYR A 512 -25.07 -9.34 16.95
CA TYR A 512 -26.28 -9.65 16.17
C TYR A 512 -26.50 -11.17 16.12
N PRO A 513 -26.87 -11.81 17.24
CA PRO A 513 -27.10 -13.25 17.28
C PRO A 513 -28.26 -13.70 16.37
N GLU A 514 -29.18 -12.80 16.03
CA GLU A 514 -30.23 -13.05 15.04
C GLU A 514 -29.68 -13.27 13.62
N CYS A 515 -28.44 -12.84 13.36
CA CYS A 515 -27.77 -12.95 12.06
C CYS A 515 -26.83 -14.17 11.97
N THR A 516 -26.71 -14.99 13.03
CA THR A 516 -25.65 -16.02 13.09
C THR A 516 -25.78 -17.08 12.01
N ASP A 517 -27.01 -17.46 11.64
CA ASP A 517 -27.23 -18.45 10.59
C ASP A 517 -26.77 -17.90 9.23
N ASP A 518 -27.16 -16.68 8.88
CA ASP A 518 -26.71 -15.96 7.66
C ASP A 518 -25.18 -15.84 7.60
N VAL A 519 -24.53 -15.65 8.75
CA VAL A 519 -23.08 -15.43 8.86
C VAL A 519 -22.28 -16.72 8.73
N ARG A 520 -22.85 -17.87 9.14
CA ARG A 520 -22.21 -19.20 8.99
C ARG A 520 -22.09 -19.65 7.55
N TRP A 521 -22.99 -19.21 6.67
CA TRP A 521 -22.95 -19.53 5.24
C TRP A 521 -21.78 -18.90 4.49
N PHE A 522 -21.06 -17.94 5.11
CA PHE A 522 -20.00 -17.17 4.46
C PHE A 522 -18.59 -17.56 4.89
N VAL A 523 -18.39 -18.77 5.39
CA VAL A 523 -17.04 -19.36 5.43
C VAL A 523 -16.70 -19.76 4.01
N ARG A 524 -15.93 -18.93 3.30
CA ARG A 524 -15.41 -19.25 1.97
C ARG A 524 -14.42 -20.41 2.15
N GLU A 525 -14.79 -21.58 1.67
CA GLU A 525 -13.95 -22.78 1.74
C GLU A 525 -12.58 -22.49 1.07
N GLY A 526 -11.50 -22.97 1.69
CA GLY A 526 -10.14 -22.85 1.14
C GLY A 526 -9.30 -21.66 1.61
N TYR A 527 -9.85 -20.69 2.35
CA TYR A 527 -9.01 -19.64 2.98
C TYR A 527 -8.50 -20.08 4.35
N ASP A 528 -7.19 -19.97 4.58
CA ASP A 528 -6.62 -20.18 5.91
C ASP A 528 -7.01 -19.03 6.86
N MET A 529 -7.96 -19.30 7.75
CA MET A 529 -8.45 -18.34 8.74
C MET A 529 -7.36 -17.90 9.76
N ASN A 530 -6.20 -18.57 9.77
CA ASN A 530 -5.03 -18.12 10.51
C ASN A 530 -4.31 -16.95 9.81
N GLU A 531 -4.39 -16.85 8.49
CA GLU A 531 -3.76 -15.77 7.72
C GLU A 531 -4.68 -14.56 7.54
N TYR A 532 -5.99 -14.79 7.52
CA TYR A 532 -7.00 -13.77 7.24
C TYR A 532 -7.85 -13.40 8.47
N ILE A 533 -8.49 -12.23 8.36
CA ILE A 533 -9.49 -11.71 9.28
C ILE A 533 -10.72 -11.36 8.46
N THR A 534 -11.88 -11.86 8.90
CA THR A 534 -13.17 -11.57 8.29
C THR A 534 -13.84 -10.41 9.00
N TYR A 535 -14.27 -9.43 8.20
CA TYR A 535 -15.00 -8.25 8.62
C TYR A 535 -16.41 -8.27 8.02
N VAL A 536 -17.39 -7.83 8.81
CA VAL A 536 -18.83 -7.79 8.43
C VAL A 536 -19.42 -6.44 8.83
N ALA A 537 -20.26 -5.88 7.97
CA ALA A 537 -21.03 -4.68 8.25
C ALA A 537 -22.47 -4.80 7.75
N LYS A 538 -23.42 -4.18 8.47
CA LYS A 538 -24.77 -3.92 7.91
C LYS A 538 -24.66 -2.81 6.87
N VAL A 539 -25.39 -2.90 5.76
CA VAL A 539 -25.31 -1.92 4.66
C VAL A 539 -25.57 -0.49 5.13
N ASP A 540 -26.57 -0.29 5.99
CA ASP A 540 -26.91 1.04 6.54
C ASP A 540 -25.78 1.64 7.39
N GLN A 541 -24.96 0.81 8.06
CA GLN A 541 -23.80 1.27 8.81
C GLN A 541 -22.69 1.76 7.87
N VAL A 542 -22.44 1.03 6.78
CA VAL A 542 -21.47 1.45 5.76
C VAL A 542 -21.92 2.77 5.12
N GLN A 543 -23.20 2.88 4.75
CA GLN A 543 -23.77 4.07 4.13
C GLN A 543 -23.78 5.28 5.08
N SER A 544 -24.22 5.12 6.33
CA SER A 544 -24.27 6.22 7.31
C SER A 544 -22.88 6.77 7.66
N ARG A 545 -21.88 5.89 7.87
CA ARG A 545 -20.50 6.28 8.13
C ARG A 545 -19.85 7.01 6.96
N ALA A 546 -20.20 6.63 5.73
CA ALA A 546 -19.73 7.33 4.56
C ALA A 546 -20.33 8.75 4.43
N ARG A 547 -21.63 8.90 4.69
CA ARG A 547 -22.30 10.22 4.64
C ARG A 547 -21.76 11.18 5.70
N GLY A 548 -21.49 10.70 6.92
CA GLY A 548 -20.95 11.54 8.00
C GLY A 548 -19.52 12.06 7.78
N ARG A 549 -18.84 11.63 6.70
CA ARG A 549 -17.48 12.07 6.34
C ARG A 549 -17.41 12.92 5.10
N GLN A 550 -18.50 13.07 4.34
CA GLN A 550 -18.46 14.07 3.27
C GLN A 550 -18.24 15.42 3.96
N PRO A 551 -17.20 16.19 3.56
CA PRO A 551 -17.20 17.60 3.93
C PRO A 551 -18.57 18.13 3.51
N LEU A 552 -19.21 18.89 4.40
CA LEU A 552 -20.35 19.71 3.99
C LEU A 552 -19.78 20.62 2.91
N ASP A 553 -19.86 20.18 1.66
CA ASP A 553 -19.57 21.02 0.51
C ASP A 553 -20.58 22.15 0.67
N GLY A 554 -20.05 23.33 1.05
CA GLY A 554 -20.86 24.51 1.24
C GLY A 554 -21.61 24.78 -0.06
N ASP A 555 -22.93 24.68 0.06
CA ASP A 555 -24.00 25.11 -0.85
C ASP A 555 -23.56 25.46 -2.28
N GLU A 556 -23.92 24.57 -3.22
CA GLU A 556 -24.26 24.95 -4.61
C GLU A 556 -25.50 25.84 -4.64
#